data_AF-A0A937VJZ5-F1
#
_entry.id   AF-A0A937VJZ5-F1
#
_cell.length_a   1.000
_cell.length_b   1.000
_cell.length_c   1.000
_cell.angle_alpha   90.00
_cell.angle_beta   90.00
_cell.angle_gamma   90.00
#
_symmetry.space_group_name_H-M   'P 1'
#
loop_
_entity.id
_entity.type
_entity.pdbx_description
1 polymer ?
#
loop_
_entity_poly.entity_id
_entity_poly.type
_entity_poly.pdbx_seq_one_letter_code
_entity_poly.pdbx_strand_id
1 'polypeptide(L)'
;MKTLWRILTLTRGYGRLIAAGFAFALIQMGLSLTIPRITQQIIDDALLGDETRLLYVYGVALLGIGAVRLVVSIARRLVTGKVSLGIEYDLRDRFWRHLVRQPYAYFDGWATGQLMSRAMSDIQSVRMFLGYGLIFFTANLLTMVAVAILLFVIDWQLALISLSFLPFLVIATTRFGRRLQPVLRNVQQRIADVTAAAEENVVGSRVVRIFAREEEELAKFSSRSMAVFEASLAAARLRAVYIPLITFLPNVAIAVLLYF
;
A
#
# COMPACT_ATOMS: atom_id res chain seq x y z
N MET A 1 -21.23 5.10 -1.42
CA MET A 1 -21.20 3.64 -1.75
C MET A 1 -21.51 3.34 -3.22
N LYS A 2 -22.46 4.01 -3.88
CA LYS A 2 -22.80 3.78 -5.31
C LYS A 2 -21.59 3.89 -6.27
N THR A 3 -20.67 4.83 -6.01
CA THR A 3 -19.44 5.02 -6.81
C THR A 3 -18.49 3.83 -6.74
N LEU A 4 -18.28 3.24 -5.55
CA LEU A 4 -17.44 2.05 -5.37
C LEU A 4 -18.00 0.86 -6.14
N TRP A 5 -19.32 0.63 -6.06
CA TRP A 5 -19.97 -0.43 -6.81
C TRP A 5 -19.83 -0.25 -8.33
N ARG A 6 -19.98 0.98 -8.83
CA ARG A 6 -19.78 1.28 -10.25
C ARG A 6 -18.34 1.04 -10.69
N ILE A 7 -17.37 1.41 -9.86
CA ILE A 7 -15.94 1.18 -10.11
C ILE A 7 -15.63 -0.33 -10.09
N LEU A 8 -16.24 -1.10 -9.19
CA LEU A 8 -16.13 -2.57 -9.15
C LEU A 8 -16.73 -3.25 -10.38
N THR A 9 -17.76 -2.68 -11.03
CA THR A 9 -18.26 -3.26 -12.29
C THR A 9 -17.23 -3.26 -13.41
N LEU A 10 -16.22 -2.38 -13.36
CA LEU A 10 -15.12 -2.35 -14.34
C LEU A 10 -14.21 -3.57 -14.21
N THR A 11 -14.16 -4.23 -13.05
CA THR A 11 -13.34 -5.42 -12.84
C THR A 11 -14.00 -6.69 -13.36
N ARG A 12 -15.28 -6.65 -13.79
CA ARG A 12 -16.04 -7.82 -14.25
C ARG A 12 -15.39 -8.51 -15.45
N GLY A 13 -14.81 -7.75 -16.39
CA GLY A 13 -14.09 -8.30 -17.54
C GLY A 13 -12.84 -9.10 -17.16
N TYR A 14 -12.30 -8.84 -15.97
CA TYR A 14 -11.05 -9.43 -15.47
C TYR A 14 -11.28 -10.49 -14.39
N GLY A 15 -12.52 -10.94 -14.17
CA GLY A 15 -12.87 -11.85 -13.07
C GLY A 15 -12.03 -13.14 -13.01
N ARG A 16 -11.73 -13.75 -14.16
CA ARG A 16 -10.88 -14.96 -14.24
C ARG A 16 -9.44 -14.69 -13.79
N LEU A 17 -8.87 -13.56 -14.21
CA LEU A 17 -7.51 -13.18 -13.83
C LEU A 17 -7.45 -12.78 -12.36
N ILE A 18 -8.48 -12.11 -11.85
CA ILE A 18 -8.60 -11.80 -10.42
C ILE A 18 -8.66 -13.10 -9.61
N ALA A 19 -9.50 -14.07 -10.01
CA ALA A 19 -9.57 -15.38 -9.37
C ALA A 19 -8.24 -16.13 -9.41
N ALA A 20 -7.51 -16.09 -10.54
CA ALA A 20 -6.17 -16.65 -10.64
C ALA A 20 -5.17 -15.95 -9.70
N GLY A 21 -5.23 -14.61 -9.60
CA GLY A 21 -4.43 -13.85 -8.65
C GLY A 21 -4.68 -14.23 -7.19
N PHE A 22 -5.95 -14.47 -6.83
CA PHE A 22 -6.33 -14.99 -5.52
C PHE A 22 -5.85 -16.43 -5.30
N ALA A 23 -6.01 -17.30 -6.29
CA ALA A 23 -5.52 -18.68 -6.21
C ALA A 23 -4.00 -18.70 -5.95
N PHE A 24 -3.23 -17.89 -6.69
CA PHE A 24 -1.80 -17.76 -6.42
C PHE A 24 -1.49 -17.18 -5.03
N ALA A 25 -2.31 -16.26 -4.52
CA ALA A 25 -2.15 -15.75 -3.16
C ALA A 25 -2.37 -16.85 -2.10
N LEU A 26 -3.38 -17.71 -2.29
CA LEU A 26 -3.64 -18.85 -1.40
C LEU A 26 -2.55 -19.91 -1.48
N ILE A 27 -2.05 -20.21 -2.69
CA ILE A 27 -0.89 -21.11 -2.86
C ILE A 27 0.34 -20.53 -2.17
N GLN A 28 0.61 -19.24 -2.36
CA GLN A 28 1.73 -18.55 -1.73
C GLN A 28 1.61 -18.55 -0.20
N MET A 29 0.39 -18.42 0.33
CA MET A 29 0.11 -18.55 1.76
C MET A 29 0.41 -19.97 2.24
N GLY A 30 -0.12 -21.00 1.58
CA GLY A 30 0.13 -22.40 1.92
C GLY A 30 1.62 -22.73 1.97
N LEU A 31 2.37 -22.34 0.92
CA LEU A 31 3.83 -22.49 0.88
C LEU A 31 4.54 -21.75 2.01
N SER A 32 4.05 -20.57 2.39
CA SER A 32 4.65 -19.79 3.48
C SER A 32 4.42 -20.44 4.85
N LEU A 33 3.32 -21.18 5.02
CA LEU A 33 3.01 -21.92 6.25
C LEU A 33 3.77 -23.25 6.34
N THR A 34 4.18 -23.82 5.20
CA THR A 34 5.03 -25.03 5.19
C THR A 34 6.43 -24.75 5.74
N ILE A 35 6.97 -23.53 5.57
CA ILE A 35 8.32 -23.18 6.02
C ILE A 35 8.49 -23.37 7.54
N PRO A 36 7.66 -22.77 8.42
CA PRO A 36 7.75 -23.01 9.86
C PRO A 36 7.65 -24.50 10.25
N ARG A 37 6.79 -25.28 9.58
CA ARG A 37 6.65 -26.71 9.85
C ARG A 37 7.90 -27.51 9.52
N ILE A 38 8.54 -27.21 8.39
CA ILE A 38 9.81 -27.85 8.03
C ILE A 38 10.91 -27.41 8.99
N THR A 39 10.93 -26.14 9.40
CA THR A 39 11.88 -25.66 10.41
C THR A 39 11.69 -26.39 11.74
N GLN A 40 10.45 -26.63 12.17
CA GLN A 40 10.15 -27.45 13.35
C GLN A 40 10.70 -28.88 13.18
N GLN A 41 10.44 -29.55 12.05
CA GLN A 41 10.96 -30.90 11.78
C GLN A 41 12.49 -30.96 11.74
N ILE A 42 13.16 -29.93 11.22
CA ILE A 42 14.63 -29.86 11.26
C ILE A 42 15.13 -29.82 12.71
N ILE A 43 14.46 -29.07 13.59
CA ILE A 43 14.83 -28.97 15.00
C ILE A 43 14.54 -30.29 15.71
N ASP A 44 13.34 -30.82 15.54
CA ASP A 44 12.86 -32.00 16.26
C ASP A 44 13.55 -33.29 15.79
N ASP A 45 13.72 -33.49 14.48
CA ASP A 45 14.21 -34.76 13.91
C ASP A 45 15.70 -34.75 13.56
N ALA A 46 16.22 -33.63 13.02
CA ALA A 46 17.60 -33.60 12.51
C ALA A 46 18.64 -33.12 13.53
N LEU A 47 18.27 -32.21 14.43
CA LEU A 47 19.19 -31.68 15.47
C LEU A 47 19.18 -32.52 16.74
N LEU A 48 18.02 -33.05 17.16
CA LEU A 48 17.93 -33.93 18.34
C LEU A 48 18.22 -35.40 17.99
N GLY A 49 18.02 -35.82 16.73
CA GLY A 49 18.27 -37.19 16.25
C GLY A 49 19.67 -37.47 15.70
N ASP A 50 20.53 -36.45 15.60
CA ASP A 50 21.93 -36.51 15.10
C ASP A 50 22.09 -37.07 13.66
N GLU A 51 21.05 -36.95 12.82
CA GLU A 51 21.07 -37.41 11.43
C GLU A 51 21.35 -36.27 10.44
N THR A 52 22.64 -36.05 10.11
CA THR A 52 23.07 -35.03 9.12
C THR A 52 22.38 -35.19 7.75
N ARG A 53 21.99 -36.41 7.39
CA ARG A 53 21.30 -36.69 6.12
C ARG A 53 19.91 -36.05 6.04
N LEU A 54 19.14 -36.08 7.13
CA LEU A 54 17.83 -35.43 7.20
C LEU A 54 17.97 -33.91 7.05
N LEU A 55 19.04 -33.34 7.62
CA LEU A 55 19.34 -31.92 7.49
C LEU A 55 19.54 -31.48 6.03
N TYR A 56 20.28 -32.27 5.23
CA TYR A 56 20.42 -32.02 3.79
C TYR A 56 19.10 -32.17 3.02
N VAL A 57 18.29 -33.19 3.34
CA VAL A 57 16.99 -33.41 2.67
C VAL A 57 16.04 -32.24 2.93
N TYR A 58 15.90 -31.81 4.19
CA TYR A 58 15.08 -30.65 4.53
C TYR A 58 15.63 -29.35 3.96
N GLY A 59 16.95 -29.18 3.93
CA GLY A 59 17.61 -28.03 3.29
C GLY A 59 17.27 -27.93 1.80
N VAL A 60 17.37 -29.04 1.06
CA VAL A 60 16.98 -29.10 -0.36
C VAL A 60 15.48 -28.89 -0.53
N ALA A 61 14.65 -29.45 0.35
CA ALA A 61 13.21 -29.25 0.32
C ALA A 61 12.82 -27.77 0.53
N LEU A 62 13.48 -27.07 1.47
CA LEU A 62 13.28 -25.63 1.69
C LEU A 62 13.69 -24.81 0.48
N LEU A 63 14.81 -25.14 -0.18
CA LEU A 63 15.23 -24.49 -1.42
C LEU A 63 14.20 -24.72 -2.53
N GLY A 64 13.68 -25.94 -2.68
CA GLY A 64 12.63 -26.28 -3.64
C GLY A 64 11.34 -25.50 -3.40
N ILE A 65 10.87 -25.43 -2.15
CA ILE A 65 9.71 -24.63 -1.76
C ILE A 65 9.95 -23.15 -2.03
N GLY A 66 11.15 -22.64 -1.73
CA GLY A 66 11.57 -21.28 -2.03
C GLY A 66 11.49 -20.97 -3.53
N ALA A 67 11.98 -21.88 -4.38
CA ALA A 67 11.91 -21.75 -5.83
C ALA A 67 10.46 -21.75 -6.34
N VAL A 68 9.61 -22.67 -5.85
CA VAL A 68 8.18 -22.69 -6.21
C VAL A 68 7.50 -21.40 -5.75
N ARG A 69 7.78 -20.92 -4.55
CA ARG A 69 7.24 -19.67 -4.01
C ARG A 69 7.66 -18.47 -4.87
N LEU A 70 8.89 -18.44 -5.38
CA LEU A 70 9.36 -17.42 -6.31
C LEU A 70 8.55 -17.43 -7.61
N VAL A 71 8.39 -18.62 -8.23
CA VAL A 71 7.61 -18.77 -9.47
C VAL A 71 6.15 -18.33 -9.27
N VAL A 72 5.52 -18.77 -8.17
CA VAL A 72 4.14 -18.37 -7.83
C VAL A 72 4.05 -16.87 -7.59
N SER A 73 5.03 -16.26 -6.93
CA SER A 73 5.08 -14.81 -6.70
C SER A 73 5.18 -14.02 -8.01
N ILE A 74 6.03 -14.47 -8.95
CA ILE A 74 6.15 -13.87 -10.28
C ILE A 74 4.83 -14.02 -11.04
N ALA A 75 4.25 -15.22 -11.08
CA ALA A 75 2.97 -15.47 -11.75
C ALA A 75 1.85 -14.59 -11.19
N ARG A 76 1.74 -14.50 -9.86
CA ARG A 76 0.79 -13.62 -9.17
C ARG A 76 0.98 -12.16 -9.57
N ARG A 77 2.23 -11.69 -9.60
CA ARG A 77 2.55 -10.29 -9.94
C ARG A 77 2.23 -9.98 -11.40
N LEU A 78 2.49 -10.89 -12.32
CA LEU A 78 2.14 -10.75 -13.73
C LEU A 78 0.62 -10.73 -13.94
N VAL A 79 -0.13 -11.63 -13.30
CA VAL A 79 -1.60 -11.68 -13.40
C VAL A 79 -2.23 -10.42 -12.81
N THR A 80 -1.80 -10.01 -11.62
CA THR A 80 -2.27 -8.78 -10.96
C THR A 80 -1.93 -7.54 -11.81
N GLY A 81 -0.73 -7.51 -12.39
CA GLY A 81 -0.31 -6.46 -13.32
C GLY A 81 -1.18 -6.38 -14.57
N LYS A 82 -1.50 -7.53 -15.18
CA LYS A 82 -2.41 -7.61 -16.35
C LYS A 82 -3.81 -7.09 -16.02
N VAL A 83 -4.36 -7.44 -14.86
CA VAL A 83 -5.67 -6.91 -14.41
C VAL A 83 -5.59 -5.38 -14.27
N SER A 84 -4.56 -4.88 -13.60
CA SER A 84 -4.36 -3.45 -13.34
C SER A 84 -4.24 -2.66 -14.65
N LEU A 85 -3.35 -3.07 -15.55
CA LEU A 85 -3.14 -2.42 -16.84
C LEU A 85 -4.35 -2.54 -17.77
N GLY A 86 -5.07 -3.67 -17.72
CA GLY A 86 -6.30 -3.85 -18.47
C GLY A 86 -7.41 -2.89 -18.04
N ILE A 87 -7.63 -2.74 -16.72
CA ILE A 87 -8.59 -1.77 -16.18
C ILE A 87 -8.24 -0.34 -16.62
N GLU A 88 -6.94 0.00 -16.62
CA GLU A 88 -6.47 1.30 -17.11
C GLU A 88 -6.75 1.51 -18.59
N TYR A 89 -6.47 0.50 -19.42
CA TYR A 89 -6.76 0.54 -20.85
C TYR A 89 -8.25 0.81 -21.10
N ASP A 90 -9.13 0.04 -20.46
CA ASP A 90 -10.58 0.19 -20.61
C ASP A 90 -11.08 1.56 -20.13
N LEU A 91 -10.50 2.08 -19.04
CA LEU A 91 -10.83 3.41 -18.53
C LEU A 91 -10.39 4.51 -19.48
N ARG A 92 -9.17 4.45 -20.03
CA ARG A 92 -8.65 5.42 -20.98
C ARG A 92 -9.45 5.41 -22.28
N ASP A 93 -9.76 4.22 -22.79
CA ASP A 93 -10.53 4.08 -24.02
C ASP A 93 -11.98 4.59 -23.85
N ARG A 94 -12.65 4.27 -22.72
CA ARG A 94 -13.97 4.85 -22.40
C ARG A 94 -13.93 6.36 -22.24
N PHE A 95 -12.90 6.88 -21.56
CA PHE A 95 -12.71 8.31 -21.38
C PHE A 95 -12.53 9.02 -22.72
N TRP A 96 -11.68 8.48 -23.59
CA TRP A 96 -11.41 9.05 -24.90
C TRP A 96 -12.63 8.99 -25.82
N ARG A 97 -13.30 7.85 -25.90
CA ARG A 97 -14.55 7.68 -26.67
C ARG A 97 -15.65 8.64 -26.22
N HIS A 98 -15.70 8.95 -24.92
CA HIS A 98 -16.64 9.94 -24.41
C HIS A 98 -16.21 11.37 -24.79
N LEU A 99 -14.93 11.70 -24.63
CA LEU A 99 -14.39 13.04 -24.87
C LEU A 99 -14.58 13.48 -26.33
N VAL A 100 -14.26 12.62 -27.30
CA VAL A 100 -14.37 12.93 -28.74
C VAL A 100 -15.82 13.13 -29.20
N ARG A 101 -16.81 12.61 -28.46
CA ARG A 101 -18.24 12.76 -28.78
C ARG A 101 -18.87 14.00 -28.14
N GLN A 102 -18.13 14.77 -27.34
CA GLN A 102 -18.67 15.97 -26.70
C GLN A 102 -18.74 17.13 -27.69
N PRO A 103 -19.78 17.99 -27.60
CA PRO A 103 -19.86 19.21 -28.39
C PRO A 103 -18.77 20.20 -27.96
N TYR A 104 -18.37 21.11 -28.87
CA TYR A 104 -17.33 22.11 -28.60
C TYR A 104 -17.58 22.94 -27.33
N ALA A 105 -18.84 23.29 -27.05
CA ALA A 105 -19.24 24.02 -25.84
C ALA A 105 -18.85 23.30 -24.53
N TYR A 106 -18.66 21.98 -24.55
CA TYR A 106 -18.13 21.25 -23.40
C TYR A 106 -16.70 21.68 -23.09
N PHE A 107 -15.87 21.95 -24.10
CA PHE A 107 -14.47 22.29 -23.92
C PHE A 107 -14.26 23.73 -23.45
N ASP A 108 -15.22 24.62 -23.68
CA ASP A 108 -15.16 26.02 -23.19
C ASP A 108 -15.19 26.11 -21.66
N GLY A 109 -15.71 25.10 -20.97
CA GLY A 109 -15.78 25.03 -19.50
C GLY A 109 -14.59 24.37 -18.81
N TRP A 110 -13.61 23.83 -19.54
CA TRP A 110 -12.51 23.05 -18.96
C TRP A 110 -11.16 23.39 -19.59
N ALA A 111 -10.16 23.65 -18.74
CA ALA A 111 -8.79 23.77 -19.23
C ALA A 111 -8.28 22.43 -19.78
N THR A 112 -7.64 22.42 -20.95
CA THR A 112 -7.08 21.22 -21.59
C THR A 112 -6.16 20.43 -20.65
N GLY A 113 -5.36 21.13 -19.83
CA GLY A 113 -4.48 20.50 -18.83
C GLY A 113 -5.25 19.72 -17.75
N GLN A 114 -6.45 20.17 -17.37
CA GLN A 114 -7.28 19.47 -16.41
C GLN A 114 -7.85 18.17 -16.99
N LEU A 115 -8.24 18.18 -18.27
CA LEU A 115 -8.69 16.97 -18.98
C LEU A 115 -7.54 15.95 -19.12
N MET A 116 -6.33 16.41 -19.42
CA MET A 116 -5.13 15.56 -19.49
C MET A 116 -4.76 14.98 -18.12
N SER A 117 -4.83 15.78 -17.05
CA SER A 117 -4.59 15.31 -15.69
C SER A 117 -5.58 14.21 -15.28
N ARG A 118 -6.87 14.35 -15.62
CA ARG A 118 -7.88 13.31 -15.38
C ARG A 118 -7.59 12.02 -16.18
N ALA A 119 -7.19 12.16 -17.44
CA ALA A 119 -6.88 11.02 -18.30
C ALA A 119 -5.64 10.22 -17.82
N MET A 120 -4.70 10.88 -17.15
CA MET A 120 -3.45 10.28 -16.73
C MET A 120 -3.45 9.94 -15.24
N SER A 121 -3.55 10.94 -14.37
CA SER A 121 -3.38 10.82 -12.92
C SER A 121 -4.58 10.16 -12.23
N ASP A 122 -5.80 10.60 -12.55
CA ASP A 122 -6.99 10.08 -11.88
C ASP A 122 -7.25 8.62 -12.27
N ILE A 123 -7.10 8.29 -13.57
CA ILE A 123 -7.20 6.90 -14.05
C ILE A 123 -6.10 6.03 -13.43
N GLN A 124 -4.86 6.52 -13.32
CA GLN A 124 -3.79 5.80 -12.64
C GLN A 124 -4.12 5.52 -11.17
N SER A 125 -4.76 6.46 -10.48
CA SER A 125 -5.16 6.31 -9.09
C SER A 125 -6.24 5.23 -8.93
N VAL A 126 -7.24 5.23 -9.81
CA VAL A 126 -8.29 4.19 -9.86
C VAL A 126 -7.68 2.82 -10.16
N ARG A 127 -6.74 2.74 -11.11
CA ARG A 127 -5.97 1.53 -11.42
C ARG A 127 -5.23 1.02 -10.19
N MET A 128 -4.51 1.89 -9.48
CA MET A 128 -3.73 1.49 -8.31
C MET A 128 -4.65 0.95 -7.21
N PHE A 129 -5.80 1.59 -6.99
CA PHE A 129 -6.79 1.11 -6.03
C PHE A 129 -7.40 -0.24 -6.43
N LEU A 130 -7.90 -0.38 -7.65
CA LEU A 130 -8.59 -1.60 -8.10
C LEU A 130 -7.64 -2.78 -8.36
N GLY A 131 -6.57 -2.53 -9.12
CA GLY A 131 -5.66 -3.58 -9.59
C GLY A 131 -4.64 -4.01 -8.55
N TYR A 132 -4.22 -3.12 -7.64
CA TYR A 132 -3.26 -3.46 -6.59
C TYR A 132 -3.89 -3.42 -5.21
N GLY A 133 -4.46 -2.29 -4.80
CA GLY A 133 -4.95 -2.07 -3.44
C GLY A 133 -6.00 -3.08 -3.00
N LEU A 134 -7.03 -3.29 -3.82
CA LEU A 134 -8.15 -4.17 -3.49
C LEU A 134 -7.72 -5.64 -3.44
N ILE A 135 -6.97 -6.10 -4.44
CA ILE A 135 -6.45 -7.48 -4.50
C ILE A 135 -5.48 -7.73 -3.35
N PHE A 136 -4.60 -6.76 -3.05
CA PHE A 136 -3.69 -6.84 -1.92
C PHE A 136 -4.46 -6.92 -0.59
N PHE A 137 -5.42 -6.03 -0.37
CA PHE A 137 -6.20 -5.97 0.86
C PHE A 137 -6.97 -7.27 1.11
N THR A 138 -7.72 -7.73 0.11
CA THR A 138 -8.51 -8.96 0.19
C THR A 138 -7.63 -10.20 0.37
N ALA A 139 -6.51 -10.32 -0.34
CA ALA A 139 -5.58 -11.43 -0.16
C ALA A 139 -4.98 -11.45 1.25
N ASN A 140 -4.54 -10.30 1.79
CA ASN A 140 -4.00 -10.23 3.15
C ASN A 140 -5.07 -10.52 4.21
N LEU A 141 -6.30 -10.07 4.00
CA LEU A 141 -7.41 -10.38 4.90
C LEU A 141 -7.70 -11.89 4.94
N LEU A 142 -7.73 -12.55 3.77
CA LEU A 142 -7.87 -14.00 3.70
C LEU A 142 -6.71 -14.72 4.39
N THR A 143 -5.48 -14.26 4.16
CA THR A 143 -4.29 -14.80 4.83
C THR A 143 -4.39 -14.67 6.34
N MET A 144 -4.77 -13.49 6.84
CA MET A 144 -4.94 -13.23 8.26
C MET A 144 -5.98 -14.17 8.89
N VAL A 145 -7.13 -14.36 8.23
CA VAL A 145 -8.19 -15.28 8.70
C VAL A 145 -7.70 -16.73 8.68
N ALA A 146 -7.05 -17.17 7.60
CA ALA A 146 -6.57 -18.54 7.48
C ALA A 146 -5.47 -18.87 8.50
N VAL A 147 -4.54 -17.94 8.75
CA VAL A 147 -3.51 -18.07 9.79
C VAL A 147 -4.15 -18.15 11.17
N ALA A 148 -5.14 -17.29 11.46
CA ALA A 148 -5.87 -17.35 12.72
C ALA A 148 -6.53 -18.71 12.92
N ILE A 149 -7.25 -19.23 11.92
CA ILE A 149 -7.87 -20.57 11.97
C ILE A 149 -6.81 -21.65 12.21
N LEU A 150 -5.69 -21.60 11.49
CA LEU A 150 -4.61 -22.57 11.63
C LEU A 150 -4.02 -22.56 13.05
N LEU A 151 -3.81 -21.38 13.63
CA LEU A 151 -3.35 -21.26 15.02
C LEU A 151 -4.35 -21.91 15.99
N PHE A 152 -5.66 -21.66 15.83
CA PHE A 152 -6.68 -22.29 16.68
C PHE A 152 -6.71 -23.82 16.56
N VAL A 153 -6.40 -24.36 15.37
CA VAL A 153 -6.35 -25.81 15.14
C VAL A 153 -5.09 -26.43 15.77
N ILE A 154 -3.97 -25.72 15.78
CA ILE A 154 -2.72 -26.21 16.37
C ILE A 154 -2.77 -26.12 17.89
N ASP A 155 -3.04 -24.93 18.42
CA ASP A 155 -3.16 -24.67 19.85
C ASP A 155 -4.06 -23.44 20.11
N TRP A 156 -5.23 -23.70 20.66
CA TRP A 156 -6.23 -22.66 20.90
C TRP A 156 -5.81 -21.66 22.00
N GLN A 157 -4.94 -22.06 22.94
CA GLN A 157 -4.45 -21.19 24.01
C GLN A 157 -3.44 -20.18 23.46
N LEU A 158 -2.45 -20.65 22.70
CA LEU A 158 -1.48 -19.79 22.02
C LEU A 158 -2.15 -18.89 20.98
N ALA A 159 -3.19 -19.39 20.31
CA ALA A 159 -4.00 -18.59 19.38
C ALA A 159 -4.70 -17.42 20.09
N LEU A 160 -5.34 -17.67 21.25
CA LEU A 160 -6.00 -16.61 22.03
C LEU A 160 -5.02 -15.58 22.54
N ILE A 161 -3.86 -16.01 23.05
CA ILE A 161 -2.79 -15.10 23.49
C ILE A 161 -2.35 -14.23 22.32
N SER A 162 -2.08 -14.83 21.15
CA SER A 162 -1.67 -14.09 19.94
C SER A 162 -2.74 -13.08 19.48
N LEU A 163 -4.01 -13.50 19.43
CA LEU A 163 -5.11 -12.64 19.00
C LEU A 163 -5.41 -11.52 19.99
N SER A 164 -5.10 -11.69 21.27
CA SER A 164 -5.35 -10.67 22.30
C SER A 164 -4.62 -9.35 22.02
N PHE A 165 -3.47 -9.39 21.34
CA PHE A 165 -2.70 -8.21 20.92
C PHE A 165 -3.27 -7.49 19.69
N LEU A 166 -4.11 -8.18 18.92
CA LEU A 166 -4.65 -7.69 17.66
C LEU A 166 -5.57 -6.47 17.83
N PRO A 167 -6.53 -6.44 18.79
CA PRO A 167 -7.29 -5.24 19.10
C PRO A 167 -6.41 -4.03 19.43
N PHE A 168 -5.34 -4.21 20.20
CA PHE A 168 -4.42 -3.13 20.56
C PHE A 168 -3.70 -2.57 19.33
N LEU A 169 -3.23 -3.44 18.43
CA LEU A 169 -2.64 -3.05 17.15
C LEU A 169 -3.63 -2.28 16.27
N VAL A 170 -4.88 -2.74 16.18
CA VAL A 170 -5.94 -2.07 15.42
C VAL A 170 -6.23 -0.69 16.01
N ILE A 171 -6.35 -0.56 17.34
CA ILE A 171 -6.57 0.72 18.01
C ILE A 171 -5.38 1.67 17.79
N ALA A 172 -4.15 1.21 17.97
CA ALA A 172 -2.94 2.02 17.76
C ALA A 172 -2.86 2.53 16.32
N THR A 173 -3.06 1.64 15.35
CA THR A 173 -2.97 1.97 13.92
C THR A 173 -4.11 2.89 13.46
N THR A 174 -5.34 2.65 13.93
CA THR A 174 -6.49 3.50 13.58
C THR A 174 -6.36 4.90 14.21
N ARG A 175 -5.89 5.00 15.45
CA ARG A 175 -5.62 6.28 16.11
C ARG A 175 -4.49 7.03 15.42
N PHE A 176 -3.42 6.34 15.03
CA PHE A 176 -2.33 6.89 14.24
C PHE A 176 -2.85 7.50 12.94
N GLY A 177 -3.62 6.73 12.16
CA GLY A 177 -4.20 7.20 10.90
C GLY A 177 -5.09 8.43 11.08
N ARG A 178 -6.01 8.40 12.06
CA ARG A 178 -6.91 9.52 12.37
C ARG A 178 -6.17 10.80 12.77
N ARG A 179 -5.06 10.69 13.50
CA ARG A 179 -4.25 11.84 13.91
C ARG A 179 -3.29 12.32 12.83
N LEU A 180 -2.74 11.42 12.03
CA LEU A 180 -1.78 11.75 10.98
C LEU A 180 -2.46 12.39 9.77
N GLN A 181 -3.66 11.95 9.41
CA GLN A 181 -4.38 12.45 8.22
C GLN A 181 -4.56 13.99 8.20
N PRO A 182 -5.05 14.67 9.26
CA PRO A 182 -5.18 16.13 9.24
C PRO A 182 -3.82 16.83 9.16
N VAL A 183 -2.77 16.27 9.77
CA VAL A 183 -1.41 16.83 9.73
C VAL A 183 -0.84 16.74 8.32
N LEU A 184 -0.99 15.59 7.65
CA LEU A 184 -0.59 15.44 6.24
C LEU A 184 -1.39 16.36 5.32
N ARG A 185 -2.68 16.58 5.61
CA ARG A 185 -3.49 17.54 4.85
C ARG A 185 -2.96 18.97 5.01
N ASN A 186 -2.52 19.35 6.22
CA ASN A 186 -1.88 20.64 6.46
C ASN A 186 -0.54 20.74 5.69
N VAL A 187 0.31 19.71 5.72
CA VAL A 187 1.55 19.67 4.92
C VAL A 187 1.25 19.93 3.43
N GLN A 188 0.25 19.25 2.87
CA GLN A 188 -0.11 19.44 1.46
C GLN A 188 -0.64 20.85 1.18
N GLN A 189 -1.39 21.45 2.11
CA GLN A 189 -1.83 22.83 1.98
C GLN A 189 -0.63 23.80 1.94
N ARG A 190 0.35 23.63 2.85
CA ARG A 190 1.56 24.48 2.87
C ARG A 190 2.41 24.31 1.61
N ILE A 191 2.50 23.09 1.08
CA ILE A 191 3.17 22.83 -0.20
C ILE A 191 2.46 23.59 -1.33
N ALA A 192 1.12 23.53 -1.39
CA ALA A 192 0.35 24.28 -2.38
C ALA A 192 0.57 25.80 -2.26
N ASP A 193 0.61 26.36 -1.05
CA ASP A 193 0.87 27.78 -0.80
C ASP A 193 2.27 28.21 -1.32
N VAL A 194 3.29 27.35 -1.15
CA VAL A 194 4.65 27.57 -1.67
C VAL A 194 4.68 27.45 -3.20
N THR A 195 4.03 26.43 -3.76
CA THR A 195 3.97 26.23 -5.23
C THR A 195 3.27 27.40 -5.91
N ALA A 196 2.16 27.88 -5.36
CA ALA A 196 1.47 29.05 -5.89
C ALA A 196 2.36 30.31 -5.82
N ALA A 197 3.12 30.51 -4.73
CA ALA A 197 4.09 31.59 -4.62
C ALA A 197 5.16 31.51 -5.72
N ALA A 198 5.66 30.30 -5.99
CA ALA A 198 6.67 30.07 -7.00
C ALA A 198 6.13 30.39 -8.40
N GLU A 199 4.92 29.94 -8.72
CA GLU A 199 4.28 30.23 -10.01
C GLU A 199 4.10 31.74 -10.22
N GLU A 200 3.58 32.45 -9.22
CA GLU A 200 3.40 33.90 -9.25
C GLU A 200 4.73 34.63 -9.47
N ASN A 201 5.78 34.26 -8.73
CA ASN A 201 7.10 34.88 -8.85
C ASN A 201 7.82 34.55 -10.17
N VAL A 202 7.58 33.37 -10.76
CA VAL A 202 8.14 33.02 -12.08
C VAL A 202 7.47 33.87 -13.17
N VAL A 203 6.13 33.95 -13.17
CA VAL A 203 5.36 34.75 -14.13
C VAL A 203 5.62 36.24 -13.95
N GLY A 204 5.69 36.70 -12.69
CA GLY A 204 5.92 38.09 -12.30
C GLY A 204 7.39 38.50 -12.19
N SER A 205 8.33 37.63 -12.57
CA SER A 205 9.78 37.84 -12.37
C SER A 205 10.31 39.18 -12.92
N ARG A 206 9.75 39.64 -14.05
CA ARG A 206 10.07 40.96 -14.63
C ARG A 206 9.61 42.11 -13.73
N VAL A 207 8.41 42.00 -13.13
CA VAL A 207 7.87 43.02 -12.23
C VAL A 207 8.70 43.10 -10.95
N VAL A 208 9.03 41.94 -10.36
CA VAL A 208 9.87 41.87 -9.14
C VAL A 208 11.21 42.57 -9.35
N ARG A 209 11.87 42.35 -10.50
CA ARG A 209 13.15 42.99 -10.85
C ARG A 209 13.02 44.48 -11.12
N ILE A 210 11.96 44.92 -11.80
CA ILE A 210 11.75 46.36 -12.09
C ILE A 210 11.59 47.16 -10.81
N PHE A 211 10.95 46.58 -9.78
CA PHE A 211 10.76 47.24 -8.49
C PHE A 211 11.88 46.95 -7.48
N ALA A 212 12.94 46.21 -7.85
CA ALA A 212 14.03 45.79 -6.97
C ALA A 212 13.56 45.12 -5.66
N ARG A 213 12.56 44.22 -5.76
CA ARG A 213 11.90 43.55 -4.63
C ARG A 213 12.35 42.09 -4.40
N GLU A 214 13.48 41.68 -4.96
CA GLU A 214 13.95 40.30 -4.91
C GLU A 214 14.15 39.79 -3.48
N GLU A 215 14.78 40.58 -2.60
CA GLU A 215 15.00 40.18 -1.21
C GLU A 215 13.70 40.01 -0.43
N GLU A 216 12.71 40.86 -0.69
CA GLU A 216 11.40 40.78 -0.05
C GLU A 216 10.65 39.51 -0.48
N GLU A 217 10.69 39.17 -1.76
CA GLU A 217 10.09 37.94 -2.28
C GLU A 217 10.82 36.68 -1.79
N LEU A 218 12.16 36.73 -1.69
CA LEU A 218 12.94 35.65 -1.08
C LEU A 218 12.58 35.46 0.40
N ALA A 219 12.38 36.54 1.16
CA ALA A 219 11.97 36.46 2.56
C ALA A 219 10.55 35.85 2.70
N LYS A 220 9.60 36.26 1.84
CA LYS A 220 8.25 35.65 1.78
C LYS A 220 8.30 34.17 1.45
N PHE A 221 9.09 33.79 0.44
CA PHE A 221 9.26 32.39 0.03
C PHE A 221 9.90 31.55 1.14
N SER A 222 10.91 32.09 1.82
CA SER A 222 11.57 31.46 2.97
C SER A 222 10.58 31.22 4.12
N SER A 223 9.74 32.21 4.45
CA SER A 223 8.70 32.06 5.47
C SER A 223 7.69 30.96 5.12
N ARG A 224 7.20 30.90 3.86
CA ARG A 224 6.29 29.85 3.42
C ARG A 224 6.96 28.46 3.42
N SER A 225 8.23 28.39 3.04
CA SER A 225 9.02 27.16 3.09
C SER A 225 9.25 26.67 4.53
N MET A 226 9.46 27.59 5.46
CA MET A 226 9.53 27.28 6.89
C MET A 226 8.21 26.70 7.41
N ALA A 227 7.07 27.23 6.97
CA ALA A 227 5.76 26.66 7.33
C ALA A 227 5.58 25.21 6.81
N VAL A 228 6.10 24.88 5.62
CA VAL A 228 6.15 23.50 5.12
C VAL A 228 7.04 22.64 6.00
N PHE A 229 8.22 23.14 6.38
CA PHE A 229 9.15 22.45 7.26
C PHE A 229 8.51 22.13 8.62
N GLU A 230 7.89 23.11 9.28
CA GLU A 230 7.24 22.93 10.58
C GLU A 230 6.08 21.93 10.51
N ALA A 231 5.22 22.03 9.48
CA ALA A 231 4.12 21.09 9.28
C ALA A 231 4.64 19.66 9.03
N SER A 232 5.72 19.53 8.25
CA SER A 232 6.35 18.25 7.96
C SER A 232 7.01 17.65 9.20
N LEU A 233 7.65 18.49 10.02
CA LEU A 233 8.23 18.09 11.29
C LEU A 233 7.16 17.62 12.28
N ALA A 234 5.99 18.26 12.30
CA ALA A 234 4.85 17.79 13.08
C ALA A 234 4.40 16.38 12.64
N ALA A 235 4.30 16.13 11.32
CA ALA A 235 4.01 14.79 10.81
C ALA A 235 5.10 13.76 11.19
N ALA A 236 6.37 14.16 11.14
CA ALA A 236 7.51 13.34 11.52
C ALA A 236 7.48 12.99 13.01
N ARG A 237 7.16 13.93 13.90
CA ARG A 237 7.01 13.68 15.35
C ARG A 237 5.92 12.65 15.65
N LEU A 238 4.77 12.73 14.96
CA LEU A 238 3.74 11.69 15.10
C LEU A 238 4.27 10.32 14.66
N ARG A 239 4.95 10.25 13.52
CA ARG A 239 5.54 8.99 13.03
C ARG A 239 6.57 8.42 13.99
N ALA A 240 7.43 9.29 14.55
CA ALA A 240 8.50 8.90 15.47
C ALA A 240 7.99 8.23 16.74
N VAL A 241 6.75 8.52 17.17
CA VAL A 241 6.15 7.87 18.35
C VAL A 241 5.33 6.63 17.95
N TYR A 242 4.49 6.74 16.93
CA TYR A 242 3.55 5.68 16.58
C TYR A 242 4.20 4.51 15.85
N ILE A 243 5.20 4.74 14.99
CA ILE A 243 5.86 3.65 14.25
C ILE A 243 6.54 2.69 15.23
N PRO A 244 7.42 3.15 16.17
CA PRO A 244 8.03 2.25 17.14
C PRO A 244 7.00 1.50 17.99
N LEU A 245 5.93 2.18 18.43
CA LEU A 245 4.88 1.56 19.25
C LEU A 245 4.14 0.44 18.50
N ILE A 246 3.80 0.66 17.23
CA ILE A 246 3.14 -0.34 16.38
C ILE A 246 4.08 -1.51 16.09
N THR A 247 5.39 -1.27 15.88
CA THR A 247 6.37 -2.35 15.64
C THR A 247 6.78 -3.08 16.92
N PHE A 248 6.62 -2.47 18.09
CA PHE A 248 6.97 -3.08 19.38
C PHE A 248 5.92 -4.10 19.84
N LEU A 249 4.64 -3.85 19.58
CA LEU A 249 3.52 -4.73 19.96
C LEU A 249 3.70 -6.21 19.52
N PRO A 250 4.05 -6.51 18.25
CA PRO A 250 4.31 -7.88 17.82
C PRO A 250 5.49 -8.53 18.55
N ASN A 251 6.52 -7.77 18.92
CA ASN A 251 7.67 -8.31 19.67
C ASN A 251 7.28 -8.68 21.10
N VAL A 252 6.40 -7.89 21.73
CA VAL A 252 5.82 -8.25 23.04
C VAL A 252 4.97 -9.51 22.92
N ALA A 253 4.17 -9.63 21.87
CA ALA A 253 3.38 -10.83 21.63
C ALA A 253 4.28 -12.07 21.50
N ILE A 254 5.38 -11.99 20.74
CA ILE A 254 6.37 -13.07 20.64
C ILE A 254 6.98 -13.39 22.01
N ALA A 255 7.38 -12.39 22.80
CA ALA A 255 7.97 -12.60 24.12
C ALA A 255 7.01 -13.30 25.08
N VAL A 256 5.72 -12.93 25.06
CA VAL A 256 4.68 -13.59 25.86
C VAL A 256 4.43 -15.01 25.36
N LEU A 257 4.40 -15.24 24.05
CA LEU A 257 4.24 -16.58 23.48
C LEU A 257 5.40 -17.53 23.76
N LEU A 258 6.62 -17.01 23.95
CA LEU A 258 7.78 -17.81 24.34
C LEU A 258 7.83 -18.11 25.84
N TYR A 259 7.11 -17.34 26.65
CA TYR A 259 7.04 -17.53 28.09
C TYR A 259 6.05 -18.64 28.49
N PHE A 260 4.95 -18.78 27.74
CA PHE A 260 3.95 -19.83 27.90
C PHE A 260 4.29 -21.07 27.07
#